data_AF-A0A3N5FHJ1-F1
#
_entry.id   AF-A0A3N5FHJ1-F1
#
_cell.length_a   1.000
_cell.length_b   1.000
_cell.length_c   1.000
_cell.angle_alpha   90.00
_cell.angle_beta   90.00
_cell.angle_gamma   90.00
#
_symmetry.space_group_name_H-M   'P 1'
#
loop_
_entity.id
_entity.type
_entity.pdbx_description
1 polymer ?
#
loop_
_entity_poly.entity_id
_entity_poly.type
_entity_poly.pdbx_seq_one_letter_code
_entity_poly.pdbx_strand_id
1 'polypeptide(L)'
;MAKKDFKDYVCRHYCIFFKEGQKEEMACRGAEVVEKLVLLGQIDMNGLPHFDKNCLLWQKYAKILAGYICATCPFRAEDCDFMSEEPARSEAGIEPCGGFILLTLLMENGLIDMPGLEKGL
;
A
#
# COMPACT_ATOMS: atom_id res chain seq x y z
N MET A 1 7.07 19.36 15.26
CA MET A 1 6.47 18.02 15.05
C MET A 1 7.41 17.24 14.16
N ALA A 2 7.86 16.06 14.59
CA ALA A 2 8.69 15.20 13.73
C ALA A 2 7.87 14.83 12.49
N LYS A 3 8.41 15.03 11.28
CA LYS A 3 7.80 14.50 10.05
C LYS A 3 7.79 12.99 10.21
N LYS A 4 6.60 12.40 10.34
CA LYS A 4 6.44 10.94 10.25
C LYS A 4 6.69 10.54 8.80
N ASP A 5 7.61 9.62 8.61
CA ASP A 5 7.94 9.03 7.32
C ASP A 5 6.85 7.99 6.98
N PHE A 6 6.62 7.67 5.70
CA PHE A 6 5.74 6.57 5.30
C PHE A 6 6.10 5.25 5.97
N LYS A 7 7.35 5.08 6.40
CA LYS A 7 7.79 3.94 7.21
C LYS A 7 7.00 3.78 8.50
N ASP A 8 6.65 4.88 9.16
CA ASP A 8 6.00 4.87 10.47
C ASP A 8 4.55 4.42 10.40
N TYR A 9 3.86 4.66 9.28
CA TYR A 9 2.43 4.40 9.15
C TYR A 9 2.07 3.40 8.05
N VAL A 10 2.98 3.11 7.13
CA VAL A 10 2.85 2.06 6.11
C VAL A 10 3.72 0.85 6.45
N CYS A 11 5.05 1.01 6.39
CA CYS A 11 5.95 -0.14 6.36
C CYS A 11 5.95 -0.91 7.68
N ARG A 12 6.08 -0.21 8.82
CA ARG A 12 6.10 -0.80 10.16
C ARG A 12 4.88 -1.68 10.48
N HIS A 13 3.72 -1.31 9.94
CA HIS A 13 2.45 -1.97 10.28
C HIS A 13 2.02 -3.00 9.23
N TYR A 14 2.32 -2.73 7.95
CA TYR A 14 1.72 -3.49 6.86
C TYR A 14 2.73 -4.23 5.98
N CYS A 15 3.99 -3.79 5.90
CA CYS A 15 4.94 -4.37 4.95
C CYS A 15 5.67 -5.58 5.55
N ILE A 16 5.53 -6.76 4.92
CA ILE A 16 6.28 -7.98 5.31
C ILE A 16 7.79 -7.87 5.08
N PHE A 17 8.22 -6.93 4.23
CA PHE A 17 9.64 -6.72 3.90
C PHE A 17 10.32 -5.72 4.85
N PHE A 18 9.56 -5.01 5.69
CA PHE A 18 10.10 -4.03 6.62
C PHE A 18 10.96 -4.69 7.69
N LYS A 19 12.16 -4.14 7.91
CA LYS A 19 13.08 -4.56 8.98
C LYS A 19 13.50 -3.35 9.80
N GLU A 20 13.20 -3.39 11.09
CA GLU A 20 13.55 -2.30 12.00
C GLU A 20 15.07 -2.08 12.06
N GLY A 21 15.49 -0.81 12.01
CA GLY A 21 16.90 -0.43 12.01
C GLY A 21 17.61 -0.55 10.66
N GLN A 22 16.96 -1.03 9.60
CA GLN A 22 17.52 -1.02 8.24
C GLN A 22 17.09 0.24 7.47
N LYS A 23 18.02 0.83 6.72
CA LYS A 23 17.67 1.84 5.72
C LYS A 23 17.03 1.15 4.53
N GLU A 24 15.71 1.33 4.36
CA GLU A 24 15.08 1.06 3.07
C GLU A 24 15.54 2.12 2.07
N GLU A 25 16.19 1.68 0.98
CA GLU A 25 16.67 2.52 -0.11
C GLU A 25 15.59 2.84 -1.14
N MET A 26 14.49 2.07 -1.16
CA MET A 26 13.41 2.20 -2.12
C MET A 26 12.04 2.03 -1.44
N ALA A 27 11.06 2.84 -1.85
CA ALA A 27 9.68 2.75 -1.39
C ALA A 27 8.81 2.04 -2.44
N CYS A 28 7.86 1.20 -2.01
CA CYS A 28 6.86 0.69 -2.96
C CYS A 28 5.96 1.84 -3.43
N ARG A 29 5.46 1.77 -4.66
CA ARG A 29 4.60 2.82 -5.23
C ARG A 29 3.37 3.13 -4.37
N GLY A 30 2.80 2.12 -3.71
CA GLY A 30 1.68 2.33 -2.79
C GLY A 30 2.04 3.21 -1.59
N ALA A 31 3.26 3.06 -1.03
CA ALA A 31 3.71 3.89 0.09
C ALA A 31 3.94 5.34 -0.35
N GLU A 32 4.50 5.56 -1.53
CA GLU A 32 4.67 6.90 -2.12
C GLU A 32 3.32 7.61 -2.32
N VAL A 33 2.32 6.88 -2.81
CA VAL A 33 0.97 7.41 -3.01
C VAL A 33 0.35 7.80 -1.67
N VAL A 34 0.44 6.96 -0.63
CA VAL A 34 -0.04 7.30 0.71
C VAL A 34 0.68 8.54 1.24
N GLU A 35 2.01 8.62 1.12
CA GLU A 35 2.77 9.78 1.55
C GLU A 35 2.30 11.06 0.86
N LYS A 36 2.09 11.01 -0.45
CA LYS A 36 1.57 12.16 -1.20
C LYS A 36 0.17 12.55 -0.75
N LEU A 37 -0.72 11.59 -0.48
CA LEU A 37 -2.06 11.87 0.05
C LEU A 37 -2.01 12.55 1.43
N VAL A 38 -1.09 12.13 2.30
CA VAL A 38 -0.87 12.76 3.61
C VAL A 38 -0.33 14.18 3.45
N LEU A 39 0.66 14.39 2.58
CA LEU A 39 1.21 15.71 2.30
C LEU A 39 0.18 16.68 1.70
N LEU A 40 -0.76 16.16 0.90
CA LEU A 40 -1.88 16.91 0.33
C LEU A 40 -3.06 17.09 1.32
N GLY A 41 -2.94 16.60 2.56
CA GLY A 41 -3.98 16.67 3.57
C GLY A 41 -5.26 15.90 3.22
N GLN A 42 -5.17 14.92 2.32
CA GLN A 42 -6.28 14.04 1.98
C GLN A 42 -6.50 12.95 3.04
N ILE A 43 -5.46 12.59 3.79
CA ILE A 43 -5.50 11.61 4.87
C ILE A 43 -4.76 12.18 6.08
N ASP A 44 -5.36 12.10 7.26
CA ASP A 44 -4.66 12.36 8.53
C ASP A 44 -4.31 11.04 9.22
N MET A 45 -3.04 10.63 9.10
CA MET A 45 -2.54 9.39 9.71
C MET A 45 -2.58 9.39 11.24
N ASN A 46 -2.72 10.55 11.91
CA ASN A 46 -2.81 10.58 13.37
C ASN A 46 -4.23 10.30 13.88
N GLY A 47 -5.24 10.50 13.03
CA GLY A 47 -6.65 10.25 13.34
C GLY A 47 -7.15 8.88 12.90
N LEU A 48 -6.32 8.08 12.22
CA LEU A 48 -6.74 6.78 11.71
C LEU A 48 -6.83 5.73 12.83
N PRO A 49 -7.89 4.89 12.83
CA PRO A 49 -7.90 3.70 13.66
C PRO A 49 -6.82 2.71 13.21
N HIS A 50 -6.45 1.79 14.10
CA HIS A 50 -5.63 0.66 13.71
C HIS A 50 -6.45 -0.27 12.81
N PHE A 51 -5.94 -0.60 11.64
CA PHE A 51 -6.60 -1.53 10.72
C PHE A 51 -5.92 -2.88 10.76
N ASP A 52 -6.71 -3.93 10.96
CA ASP A 52 -6.25 -5.30 10.76
C ASP A 52 -6.14 -5.61 9.26
N LYS A 53 -5.11 -6.38 8.90
CA LYS A 53 -4.95 -6.91 7.54
C LYS A 53 -6.11 -7.84 7.22
N ASN A 54 -6.65 -7.74 6.00
CA ASN A 54 -7.72 -8.61 5.52
C ASN A 54 -7.43 -9.09 4.10
N CYS A 55 -7.09 -10.38 3.96
CA CYS A 55 -6.71 -10.98 2.68
C CYS A 55 -7.83 -10.98 1.63
N LEU A 56 -9.09 -10.97 2.05
CA LEU A 56 -10.24 -10.89 1.15
C LEU A 56 -10.31 -9.53 0.44
N LEU A 57 -9.85 -8.46 1.10
CA LEU A 57 -9.81 -7.12 0.51
C LEU A 57 -8.72 -7.00 -0.56
N TRP A 58 -7.61 -7.73 -0.42
CA TRP A 58 -6.53 -7.66 -1.41
C TRP A 58 -7.02 -8.10 -2.78
N GLN A 59 -7.78 -9.18 -2.86
CA GLN A 59 -8.36 -9.68 -4.11
C GLN A 59 -9.50 -8.79 -4.62
N LYS A 60 -10.36 -8.26 -3.73
CA LYS A 60 -11.43 -7.32 -4.07
C LYS A 60 -10.90 -6.09 -4.81
N TYR A 61 -9.79 -5.53 -4.33
CA TYR A 61 -9.19 -4.32 -4.88
C TYR A 61 -8.03 -4.58 -5.85
N ALA A 62 -7.59 -5.83 -6.02
CA ALA A 62 -6.48 -6.24 -6.89
C ALA A 62 -6.56 -5.56 -8.25
N LYS A 63 -7.66 -5.76 -8.99
CA LYS A 63 -7.81 -5.23 -10.34
C LYS A 63 -7.78 -3.70 -10.40
N ILE A 64 -8.39 -3.03 -9.42
CA ILE A 64 -8.48 -1.57 -9.38
C ILE A 64 -7.09 -1.00 -9.07
N LEU A 65 -6.52 -1.33 -7.91
CA LEU A 65 -5.25 -0.78 -7.47
C LEU A 65 -4.07 -1.27 -8.33
N ALA A 66 -4.15 -2.43 -8.97
CA ALA A 66 -3.16 -2.89 -9.93
C ALA A 66 -2.92 -1.87 -11.06
N GLY A 67 -3.99 -1.31 -11.61
CA GLY A 67 -3.92 -0.39 -12.75
C GLY A 67 -3.31 0.96 -12.39
N TYR A 68 -3.50 1.43 -11.15
CA TYR A 68 -3.06 2.76 -10.72
C TYR A 68 -1.75 2.73 -9.94
N ILE A 69 -1.55 1.71 -9.11
CA ILE A 69 -0.42 1.62 -8.18
C ILE A 69 0.65 0.68 -8.73
N CYS A 70 0.26 -0.55 -9.09
CA CYS A 70 1.24 -1.56 -9.45
C CYS A 70 1.79 -1.36 -10.86
N ALA A 71 1.02 -0.77 -11.78
CA ALA A 71 1.41 -0.58 -13.17
C ALA A 71 2.77 0.12 -13.34
N THR A 72 3.11 1.06 -12.45
CA THR A 72 4.37 1.82 -12.44
C THR A 72 5.27 1.46 -11.26
N CYS A 73 4.95 0.40 -10.52
CA CYS A 73 5.72 0.00 -9.35
C CYS A 73 7.05 -0.67 -9.77
N PRO A 74 8.22 -0.21 -9.26
CA PRO A 74 9.51 -0.78 -9.63
C PRO A 74 9.64 -2.25 -9.24
N PHE A 75 8.90 -2.70 -8.24
CA PHE A 75 8.92 -4.08 -7.74
C PHE A 75 8.02 -5.04 -8.52
N ARG A 76 7.19 -4.56 -9.47
CA ARG A 76 6.12 -5.39 -10.07
C ARG A 76 6.63 -6.62 -10.82
N ALA A 77 7.66 -6.46 -11.66
CA ALA A 77 8.09 -7.51 -12.59
C ALA A 77 8.99 -8.57 -11.94
N GLU A 78 9.79 -8.18 -10.95
CA GLU A 78 10.87 -9.03 -10.43
C GLU A 78 10.67 -9.42 -8.95
N ASP A 79 9.98 -8.59 -8.16
CA ASP A 79 9.93 -8.70 -6.70
C ASP A 79 8.51 -8.77 -6.11
N CYS A 80 7.47 -8.95 -6.94
CA CYS A 80 6.09 -8.93 -6.51
C CYS A 80 5.35 -10.23 -6.85
N ASP A 81 5.45 -11.21 -5.95
CA ASP A 81 4.72 -12.48 -6.08
C ASP A 81 3.20 -12.24 -6.20
N PHE A 82 2.65 -11.23 -5.50
CA PHE A 82 1.22 -10.89 -5.57
C PHE A 82 0.74 -10.52 -6.98
N MET A 83 1.60 -9.89 -7.79
CA MET A 83 1.27 -9.47 -9.16
C MET A 83 1.82 -10.43 -10.22
N SER A 84 2.39 -11.56 -9.80
CA SER A 84 2.94 -12.56 -10.71
C SER A 84 1.82 -13.23 -11.51
N GLU A 85 2.09 -13.45 -12.80
CA GLU A 85 1.21 -14.21 -13.69
C GLU A 85 1.45 -15.74 -13.55
N GLU A 86 2.44 -16.16 -12.75
CA GLU A 86 2.69 -17.57 -12.48
C GLU A 86 1.58 -18.17 -11.59
N PRO A 87 0.88 -19.23 -12.03
CA PRO A 87 -0.26 -19.80 -11.30
C PRO A 87 0.07 -20.25 -9.87
N ALA A 88 1.30 -20.73 -9.64
CA ALA A 88 1.80 -21.16 -8.33
C ALA A 88 2.08 -19.98 -7.37
N ARG A 89 2.20 -18.75 -7.91
CA ARG A 89 2.42 -17.51 -7.18
C ARG A 89 1.20 -16.58 -7.22
N SER A 90 0.11 -17.01 -7.83
CA SER A 90 -1.17 -16.29 -7.82
C SER A 90 -2.18 -16.92 -6.85
N GLU A 91 -1.70 -17.66 -5.84
CA GLU A 91 -2.54 -18.33 -4.86
C GLU A 91 -3.23 -17.34 -3.92
N ALA A 92 -4.45 -17.69 -3.49
CA ALA A 92 -5.18 -16.92 -2.48
C ALA A 92 -4.38 -16.90 -1.17
N GLY A 93 -3.92 -15.72 -0.76
CA GLY A 93 -3.19 -15.52 0.50
C GLY A 93 -1.80 -14.93 0.34
N ILE A 94 -1.29 -14.76 -0.88
CA ILE A 94 -0.04 -14.03 -1.09
C ILE A 94 -0.27 -12.56 -0.73
N GLU A 95 0.56 -12.08 0.18
CA GLU A 95 0.40 -10.76 0.77
C GLU A 95 1.01 -9.68 -0.15
N PRO A 96 0.25 -8.64 -0.53
CA PRO A 96 0.79 -7.53 -1.31
C PRO A 96 1.66 -6.62 -0.45
N CYS A 97 2.31 -5.63 -1.08
CA CYS A 97 3.12 -4.67 -0.34
C CYS A 97 2.30 -3.84 0.65
N GLY A 98 2.94 -3.34 1.72
CA GLY A 98 2.24 -2.59 2.77
C GLY A 98 1.47 -1.37 2.26
N GLY A 99 1.97 -0.69 1.24
CA GLY A 99 1.27 0.43 0.60
C GLY A 99 -0.04 0.02 -0.06
N PHE A 100 -0.05 -1.13 -0.74
CA PHE A 100 -1.26 -1.69 -1.32
C PHE A 100 -2.28 -2.04 -0.23
N ILE A 101 -1.84 -2.74 0.81
CA ILE A 101 -2.68 -3.12 1.95
C ILE A 101 -3.34 -1.90 2.57
N LEU A 102 -2.57 -0.86 2.91
CA LEU A 102 -3.13 0.33 3.52
C LEU A 102 -4.13 1.04 2.61
N LEU A 103 -3.84 1.17 1.31
CA LEU A 103 -4.78 1.77 0.35
C LEU A 103 -6.10 0.99 0.27
N THR A 104 -6.06 -0.36 0.29
CA THR A 104 -7.30 -1.16 0.35
C THR A 104 -8.11 -0.88 1.60
N LEU A 105 -7.46 -0.71 2.75
CA LEU A 105 -8.12 -0.49 4.03
C LEU A 105 -8.72 0.92 4.09
N LEU A 106 -8.01 1.92 3.58
CA LEU A 106 -8.51 3.29 3.48
C LEU A 106 -9.74 3.37 2.55
N MET A 107 -9.72 2.68 1.41
CA MET A 107 -10.85 2.61 0.50
C MET A 107 -12.04 1.86 1.09
N GLU A 108 -11.80 0.71 1.75
CA GLU A 108 -12.86 -0.08 2.38
C GLU A 108 -13.57 0.70 3.49
N ASN A 109 -12.81 1.50 4.26
CA ASN A 109 -13.34 2.30 5.35
C ASN A 109 -13.88 3.67 4.90
N GLY A 110 -13.94 3.93 3.58
CA GLY A 110 -14.48 5.19 3.03
C GLY A 110 -13.66 6.44 3.38
N LEU A 111 -12.39 6.27 3.74
CA LEU A 111 -11.49 7.37 4.07
C LEU A 111 -10.87 8.01 2.83
N ILE A 112 -10.77 7.23 1.76
CA ILE A 112 -10.50 7.72 0.41
C ILE A 112 -11.40 6.99 -0.58
N ASP A 113 -11.72 7.65 -1.68
CA ASP A 113 -12.37 7.07 -2.85
C ASP A 113 -11.44 7.14 -4.06
N MET A 114 -11.92 6.74 -5.24
CA MET A 114 -11.12 6.80 -6.47
C MET A 114 -10.66 8.23 -6.82
N PRO A 115 -11.54 9.26 -6.82
CA PRO A 115 -11.10 10.65 -7.00
C PRO A 115 -10.06 11.11 -5.97
N GLY A 116 -10.16 10.67 -4.71
CA GLY A 116 -9.18 10.92 -3.68
C GLY A 116 -7.83 10.27 -3.99
N LEU A 117 -7.84 8.99 -4.38
CA LEU A 117 -6.65 8.23 -4.76
C LEU A 117 -5.89 8.88 -5.91
N GLU A 118 -6.58 9.36 -6.94
CA GLU A 118 -5.98 9.98 -8.12
C GLU A 118 -5.15 11.23 -7.81
N LYS A 119 -5.45 11.94 -6.71
CA LYS A 119 -4.62 13.08 -6.27
C LYS A 119 -3.24 12.65 -5.77
N GLY A 120 -3.11 11.39 -5.33
CA GLY A 120 -1.88 10.79 -4.83
C GLY A 120 -1.02 10.12 -5.91
N LEU A 121 -1.54 9.94 -7.13
CA LEU A 121 -0.79 9.37 -8.26
C LEU A 121 0.18 10.38 -8.87
#